data_AF-A0A7Y4T8J4-F1
#
_entry.id   AF-A0A7Y4T8J4-F1
#
_cell.length_a   1.000
_cell.length_b   1.000
_cell.length_c   1.000
_cell.angle_alpha   90.00
_cell.angle_beta   90.00
_cell.angle_gamma   90.00
#
_symmetry.space_group_name_H-M   'P 1'
#
loop_
_entity.id
_entity.type
_entity.pdbx_description
1 polymer ?
#
loop_
_entity_poly.entity_id
_entity_poly.type
_entity_poly.pdbx_seq_one_letter_code
_entity_poly.pdbx_strand_id
1 'polypeptide(L)'
;MKKNILLGLSIALLTMAGISAQYVHKAHDVQRIRHGIRTGELNRTEVRELRRENKKIMIAKQRASADGKITRKEARRISKMERKLDRTIYSQKHDCQRACRR
;
A
#
# COMPACT_ATOMS: atom_id res chain seq x y z
N MET A 1 -8.53 -12.24 65.73
CA MET A 1 -8.99 -11.33 64.64
C MET A 1 -7.74 -10.78 63.99
N LYS A 2 -7.40 -11.02 62.71
CA LYS A 2 -8.14 -10.72 61.48
C LYS A 2 -7.83 -11.77 60.39
N LYS A 3 -8.81 -12.02 59.54
CA LYS A 3 -8.79 -12.96 58.40
C LYS A 3 -8.61 -12.18 57.07
N ASN A 4 -8.28 -12.93 56.00
CA ASN A 4 -8.44 -12.66 54.55
C ASN A 4 -7.15 -12.16 53.84
N ILE A 5 -6.34 -12.99 53.18
CA ILE A 5 -6.50 -13.77 51.92
C ILE A 5 -6.47 -12.90 50.65
N LEU A 6 -5.37 -13.07 49.91
CA LEU A 6 -5.13 -12.97 48.46
C LEU A 6 -6.37 -12.81 47.54
N LEU A 7 -6.30 -11.82 46.63
CA LEU A 7 -6.86 -11.82 45.26
C LEU A 7 -6.39 -10.50 44.63
N GLY A 8 -5.33 -10.48 43.83
CA GLY A 8 -5.41 -10.88 42.42
C GLY A 8 -5.75 -9.66 41.55
N LEU A 9 -4.76 -8.79 41.29
CA LEU A 9 -4.88 -7.72 40.29
C LEU A 9 -3.68 -7.77 39.35
N SER A 10 -3.63 -8.84 38.55
CA SER A 10 -2.80 -8.93 37.36
C SER A 10 -3.33 -7.94 36.32
N ILE A 11 -2.88 -6.68 36.40
CA ILE A 11 -3.06 -5.73 35.31
C ILE A 11 -2.12 -6.18 34.19
N ALA A 12 -2.66 -6.94 33.25
CA ALA A 12 -2.04 -7.24 31.97
C ALA A 12 -1.78 -5.92 31.25
N LEU A 13 -0.56 -5.39 31.36
CA LEU A 13 -0.10 -4.23 30.61
C LEU A 13 -0.03 -4.59 29.11
N LEU A 14 -1.09 -4.23 28.41
CA LEU A 14 -1.11 -3.58 27.10
C LEU A 14 0.11 -3.85 26.19
N THR A 15 0.05 -4.91 25.39
CA THR A 15 0.93 -5.12 24.23
C THR A 15 0.49 -4.25 23.05
N MET A 16 0.74 -2.93 23.13
CA MET A 16 0.59 -2.02 21.99
C MET A 16 1.91 -1.92 21.21
N ALA A 17 2.26 -2.96 20.45
CA ALA A 17 3.37 -2.91 19.50
C ALA A 17 2.94 -3.51 18.16
N GLY A 18 2.39 -2.70 17.26
CA GLY A 18 2.16 -3.16 15.89
C GLY A 18 1.17 -2.36 15.05
N ILE A 19 1.44 -1.08 14.74
CA ILE A 19 0.70 -0.37 13.68
C ILE A 19 1.64 0.47 12.79
N SER A 20 2.79 -0.05 12.37
CA SER A 20 3.72 0.68 11.50
C SER A 20 3.91 0.08 10.10
N ALA A 21 3.29 -1.06 9.78
CA ALA A 21 3.61 -1.78 8.53
C ALA A 21 2.93 -1.23 7.26
N GLN A 22 1.98 -0.29 7.33
CA GLN A 22 1.06 -0.04 6.20
C GLN A 22 1.31 1.25 5.39
N TYR A 23 2.27 2.11 5.79
CA TYR A 23 2.52 3.40 5.13
C TYR A 23 3.64 3.42 4.08
N VAL A 24 4.54 2.43 4.08
CA VAL A 24 5.79 2.45 3.29
C VAL A 24 5.54 2.24 1.79
N HIS A 25 4.50 1.50 1.41
CA HIS A 25 4.27 1.10 0.01
C HIS A 25 3.89 2.27 -0.91
N LYS A 26 3.15 3.26 -0.40
CA LYS A 26 2.67 4.42 -1.17
C LYS A 26 3.82 5.29 -1.70
N ALA A 27 4.90 5.40 -0.92
CA ALA A 27 6.05 6.22 -1.29
C ALA A 27 6.80 5.65 -2.50
N HIS A 28 6.89 4.32 -2.58
CA HIS A 28 7.69 3.64 -3.59
C HIS A 28 7.10 3.79 -5.01
N ASP A 29 5.79 3.58 -5.18
CA ASP A 29 5.13 3.71 -6.49
C ASP A 29 5.16 5.15 -7.01
N VAL A 30 4.94 6.12 -6.12
CA VAL A 30 5.00 7.55 -6.46
C VAL A 30 6.41 7.95 -6.88
N GLN A 31 7.44 7.42 -6.21
CA GLN A 31 8.84 7.64 -6.59
C GLN A 31 9.14 7.05 -7.97
N ARG A 32 8.68 5.83 -8.27
CA ARG A 32 8.87 5.19 -9.59
C ARG A 32 8.20 5.98 -10.72
N ILE A 33 6.98 6.46 -10.51
CA ILE A 33 6.27 7.31 -11.48
C ILE A 33 7.03 8.64 -11.68
N ARG A 34 7.46 9.30 -10.60
CA ARG A 34 8.24 10.55 -10.69
C ARG A 34 9.58 10.35 -11.41
N HIS A 35 10.25 9.23 -11.13
CA HIS A 35 11.49 8.88 -11.81
C HIS A 35 11.25 8.69 -13.30
N GLY A 36 10.23 7.92 -13.70
CA GLY A 36 9.88 7.73 -15.11
C GLY A 36 9.52 9.04 -15.83
N ILE A 37 8.88 10.00 -15.14
CA ILE A 37 8.66 11.34 -15.69
C ILE A 37 9.98 12.08 -15.90
N ARG A 38 10.89 12.01 -14.92
CA ARG A 38 12.18 12.72 -14.96
C ARG A 38 13.11 12.16 -16.03
N THR A 39 13.12 10.85 -16.22
CA THR A 39 13.92 10.16 -17.24
C THR A 39 13.29 10.22 -18.63
N GLY A 40 12.04 10.69 -18.75
CA GLY A 40 11.30 10.69 -20.01
C GLY A 40 10.77 9.31 -20.42
N GLU A 41 10.87 8.31 -19.54
CA GLU A 41 10.37 6.96 -19.75
C GLU A 41 8.84 6.84 -19.58
N LEU A 42 8.16 7.90 -19.14
CA LEU A 42 6.70 7.94 -19.02
C LEU A 42 6.17 9.26 -19.56
N ASN A 43 5.18 9.19 -20.45
CA ASN A 43 4.51 10.38 -20.96
C ASN A 43 3.40 10.87 -19.98
N ARG A 44 2.91 12.10 -20.18
CA ARG A 44 1.90 12.73 -19.31
C ARG A 44 0.56 11.97 -19.25
N THR A 45 0.14 11.38 -20.35
CA THR A 45 -1.06 10.53 -20.48
C THR A 45 -0.90 9.22 -19.72
N GLU A 46 0.24 8.53 -19.88
CA GLU A 46 0.54 7.28 -19.16
C GLU A 46 0.59 7.51 -17.65
N VAL A 47 1.25 8.59 -17.23
CA VAL A 47 1.28 9.03 -15.82
C VAL A 47 -0.13 9.27 -15.28
N ARG A 48 -1.01 9.88 -16.09
CA ARG A 48 -2.41 10.13 -15.69
C ARG A 48 -3.15 8.81 -15.49
N GLU A 49 -2.93 7.83 -16.34
CA GLU A 49 -3.51 6.50 -16.21
C GLU A 49 -2.99 5.76 -14.97
N LEU A 50 -1.68 5.73 -14.75
CA LEU A 50 -1.04 5.15 -13.57
C LEU A 50 -1.56 5.77 -12.27
N ARG A 51 -1.75 7.10 -12.24
CA ARG A 51 -2.34 7.80 -11.08
C ARG A 51 -3.79 7.41 -10.84
N ARG A 52 -4.58 7.18 -11.90
CA ARG A 52 -5.97 6.70 -11.78
C ARG A 52 -6.01 5.28 -11.21
N GLU A 53 -5.14 4.38 -11.68
CA GLU A 53 -5.04 3.03 -11.14
C GLU A 53 -4.62 3.03 -9.67
N ASN A 54 -3.59 3.80 -9.32
CA ASN A 54 -3.13 3.95 -7.94
C ASN A 54 -4.26 4.51 -7.03
N LYS A 55 -5.04 5.49 -7.52
CA LYS A 55 -6.20 6.01 -6.78
C LYS A 55 -7.25 4.92 -6.51
N LYS A 56 -7.51 4.01 -7.45
CA LYS A 56 -8.44 2.87 -7.23
C LYS A 56 -7.93 1.94 -6.14
N ILE A 57 -6.63 1.65 -6.11
CA ILE A 57 -6.00 0.84 -5.06
C ILE A 57 -6.14 1.53 -3.70
N MET A 58 -5.89 2.84 -3.64
CA MET A 58 -6.05 3.63 -2.41
C MET A 58 -7.48 3.59 -1.88
N ILE A 59 -8.49 3.75 -2.75
CA ILE A 59 -9.90 3.64 -2.35
C ILE A 59 -10.20 2.22 -1.84
N ALA A 60 -9.68 1.18 -2.50
CA ALA A 60 -9.87 -0.19 -2.05
C ALA A 60 -9.22 -0.46 -0.69
N LYS A 61 -8.01 0.07 -0.44
CA LYS A 61 -7.35 0.02 0.87
C LYS A 61 -8.17 0.75 1.93
N GLN A 62 -8.63 1.96 1.62
CA GLN A 62 -9.42 2.79 2.54
C GLN A 62 -10.73 2.09 2.93
N ARG A 63 -11.41 1.47 1.96
CA ARG A 63 -12.61 0.66 2.21
C ARG A 63 -12.31 -0.56 3.05
N ALA A 64 -11.25 -1.31 2.74
CA ALA A 64 -10.85 -2.48 3.52
C ALA A 64 -10.39 -2.11 4.95
N SER A 65 -9.89 -0.89 5.15
CA SER A 65 -9.54 -0.38 6.48
C SER A 65 -10.72 0.27 7.22
N ALA A 66 -11.81 0.60 6.54
CA ALA A 66 -12.96 1.29 7.13
C ALA A 66 -13.64 0.43 8.20
N ASP A 67 -13.68 -0.89 7.97
CA ASP A 67 -14.24 -1.87 8.90
C ASP A 67 -13.27 -2.18 10.08
N GLY A 68 -12.14 -1.48 10.17
CA GLY A 68 -11.13 -1.62 11.23
C GLY A 68 -10.25 -2.87 11.14
N LYS A 69 -10.53 -3.80 10.22
CA LYS A 69 -9.73 -5.01 9.98
C LYS A 69 -9.69 -5.33 8.49
N ILE A 70 -8.48 -5.48 7.95
CA ILE A 70 -8.29 -5.99 6.59
C ILE A 70 -8.36 -7.52 6.62
N THR A 71 -9.36 -8.10 5.99
CA THR A 71 -9.47 -9.56 5.88
C THR A 71 -8.42 -10.12 4.91
N ARG A 72 -8.09 -11.42 5.04
CA ARG A 72 -7.15 -12.09 4.11
C ARG A 72 -7.59 -11.99 2.64
N LYS A 73 -8.90 -12.01 2.38
CA LYS A 73 -9.47 -11.90 1.03
C LYS A 73 -9.23 -10.50 0.45
N GLU A 74 -9.44 -9.46 1.25
CA GLU A 74 -9.20 -8.07 0.84
C GLU A 74 -7.72 -7.79 0.66
N ALA A 75 -6.87 -8.26 1.58
CA ALA A 75 -5.42 -8.18 1.44
C ALA A 75 -4.96 -8.82 0.12
N ARG A 76 -5.42 -10.03 -0.19
CA ARG A 76 -5.11 -10.70 -1.47
C ARG A 76 -5.60 -9.91 -2.67
N ARG A 77 -6.80 -9.30 -2.60
CA ARG A 77 -7.35 -8.46 -3.68
C ARG A 77 -6.48 -7.21 -3.88
N ILE A 78 -6.12 -6.52 -2.80
CA ILE A 78 -5.25 -5.34 -2.82
C ILE A 78 -3.89 -5.71 -3.42
N SER A 79 -3.25 -6.77 -2.93
CA SER A 79 -1.96 -7.23 -3.47
C SER A 79 -2.03 -7.63 -4.94
N LYS A 80 -3.15 -8.20 -5.41
CA LYS A 80 -3.35 -8.49 -6.84
C LYS A 80 -3.42 -7.20 -7.67
N MET A 81 -4.08 -6.16 -7.16
CA MET A 81 -4.16 -4.87 -7.84
C MET A 81 -2.81 -4.16 -7.84
N GLU A 82 -2.06 -4.22 -6.75
CA GLU A 82 -0.69 -3.66 -6.66
C GLU A 82 0.25 -4.34 -7.64
N ARG A 83 0.28 -5.68 -7.68
CA ARG A 83 1.08 -6.42 -8.67
C ARG A 83 0.72 -6.08 -10.12
N LYS A 84 -0.56 -5.78 -10.38
CA LYS A 84 -0.98 -5.32 -11.71
C LYS A 84 -0.40 -3.94 -12.00
N LEU A 85 -0.53 -2.99 -11.08
CA LEU A 85 0.05 -1.65 -11.22
C LEU A 85 1.57 -1.73 -11.43
N ASP A 86 2.28 -2.57 -10.67
CA ASP A 86 3.72 -2.77 -10.81
C ASP A 86 4.13 -3.21 -12.21
N ARG A 87 3.39 -4.15 -12.78
CA ARG A 87 3.60 -4.64 -14.15
C ARG A 87 3.30 -3.53 -15.17
N THR A 88 2.23 -2.76 -14.98
CA THR A 88 1.90 -1.62 -15.85
C THR A 88 3.02 -0.58 -15.83
N ILE A 89 3.50 -0.18 -14.64
CA ILE A 89 4.63 0.76 -14.49
C ILE A 89 5.88 0.20 -15.17
N TYR A 90 6.18 -1.08 -14.97
CA TYR A 90 7.33 -1.71 -15.61
C TYR A 90 7.20 -1.71 -17.13
N SER A 91 6.06 -2.13 -17.68
CA SER A 91 5.81 -2.14 -19.13
C SER A 91 5.98 -0.74 -19.70
N GLN A 92 5.26 0.26 -19.17
CA GLN A 92 5.29 1.62 -19.69
C GLN A 92 6.68 2.24 -19.67
N LYS A 93 7.46 2.00 -18.60
CA LYS A 93 8.87 2.44 -18.53
C LYS A 93 9.74 1.84 -19.65
N HIS A 94 9.52 0.58 -20.02
CA HIS A 94 10.31 -0.10 -21.06
C HIS A 94 9.74 0.11 -22.46
N ASP A 95 8.43 0.30 -22.59
CA ASP A 95 7.75 0.58 -23.85
C ASP A 95 8.12 1.98 -24.35
N CYS A 96 8.22 2.97 -23.46
CA CYS A 96 8.72 4.29 -23.83
C CYS A 96 10.18 4.25 -24.29
N GLN A 97 11.03 3.39 -23.72
CA GLN A 97 12.40 3.20 -24.24
C GLN A 97 12.42 2.63 -25.67
N ARG A 98 11.43 1.82 -26.04
CA ARG A 98 11.29 1.27 -27.40
C ARG A 98 10.64 2.27 -28.37
N ALA A 99 9.65 3.03 -27.92
CA ALA A 99 8.90 3.98 -28.73
C ALA A 99 9.61 5.33 -28.90
N CYS A 100 10.29 5.85 -27.86
CA CYS A 100 10.99 7.14 -27.88
C CYS A 100 12.36 7.08 -28.57
N ARG A 101 12.83 5.89 -28.95
CA ARG A 101 14.01 5.69 -29.82
C ARG A 101 13.70 5.70 -31.33
N ARG A 102 12.45 5.94 -31.72
CA ARG A 102 12.05 6.19 -33.12
C ARG A 102 11.66 7.65 -33.28
#